data_AF-A0A9E6DA45-F1
#
_entry.id   AF-A0A9E6DA45-F1
#
_cell.length_a   1.000
_cell.length_b   1.000
_cell.length_c   1.000
_cell.angle_alpha   90.00
_cell.angle_beta   90.00
_cell.angle_gamma   90.00
#
_symmetry.space_group_name_H-M   'P 1'
#
loop_
_entity.id
_entity.type
_entity.pdbx_description
1 polymer ?
#
loop_
_entity_poly.entity_id
_entity_poly.type
_entity_poly.pdbx_seq_one_letter_code
_entity_poly.pdbx_strand_id
1 'polypeptide(L)'
;MKKKILPLLIYFLGALGAYAQTININPGGDPESSMTLDQLIENVFLGTSCATVSNITSISYSNVEYFDAAFNIVTGERSYAYFTNTGTNFPLNRGLILSTGAATASQGANSIFGFTGSEGMGPAWSGDTDLKTILDNRFGDNQVTENATVVEFDFVPLDTNFSFEYLFASDEYKEADYECSTVQDGFAFILTGPGVVNDPGITGKNIALLADGVTPVSVGTIHNNTAMCAPAQNPGLYVNYYTAGGGGVAATAPIQYNGRTVLFTASHAVTPGSSYHMKMVIADRGDNAYDSAVFLKASTIVTINVDLGPDRNVCIGDF
;
A
#
# COMPACT_ATOMS: atom_id res chain seq x y z
N MET A 1 -72.91 10.54 22.76
CA MET A 1 -71.74 11.04 22.00
C MET A 1 -70.51 10.22 22.37
N LYS A 2 -70.08 9.28 21.51
CA LYS A 2 -68.83 8.52 21.69
C LYS A 2 -67.69 9.36 21.11
N LYS A 3 -66.80 9.89 21.95
CA LYS A 3 -65.56 10.56 21.49
C LYS A 3 -64.59 9.48 20.97
N LYS A 4 -64.28 9.51 19.68
CA LYS A 4 -63.23 8.70 19.06
C LYS A 4 -61.92 9.51 19.01
N ILE A 5 -60.91 9.00 19.72
CA ILE A 5 -59.53 8.70 19.29
C ILE A 5 -58.74 9.80 18.55
N LEU A 6 -57.55 10.15 19.04
CA LEU A 6 -56.28 9.88 18.34
C LEU A 6 -55.06 10.03 19.28
N PRO A 7 -54.31 8.97 19.62
CA PRO A 7 -52.98 9.13 20.20
C PRO A 7 -52.00 9.48 19.07
N LEU A 8 -51.35 10.64 19.18
CA LEU A 8 -50.31 11.10 18.28
C LEU A 8 -49.06 10.22 18.51
N LEU A 9 -48.78 9.30 17.59
CA LEU A 9 -47.55 8.51 17.61
C LEU A 9 -46.42 9.39 17.05
N ILE A 10 -45.57 9.93 17.93
CA ILE A 10 -44.36 10.66 17.53
C ILE A 10 -43.35 9.61 17.06
N TYR A 11 -43.16 9.51 15.74
CA TYR A 11 -42.08 8.74 15.14
C TYR A 11 -40.77 9.52 15.38
N PHE A 12 -39.99 9.11 16.36
CA PHE A 12 -38.61 9.57 16.52
C PHE A 12 -37.81 8.94 15.37
N LEU A 13 -37.61 9.67 14.28
CA LEU A 13 -36.57 9.34 13.30
C LEU A 13 -35.22 9.61 13.98
N GLY A 14 -34.71 8.61 14.70
CA GLY A 14 -33.30 8.59 15.06
C GLY A 14 -32.50 8.41 13.77
N ALA A 15 -31.78 9.45 13.33
CA ALA A 15 -30.77 9.31 12.31
C ALA A 15 -29.66 8.42 12.90
N LEU A 16 -29.70 7.13 12.59
CA LEU A 16 -28.57 6.24 12.81
C LEU A 16 -27.48 6.67 11.82
N GLY A 17 -26.53 7.49 12.28
CA GLY A 17 -25.31 7.74 11.54
C GLY A 17 -24.56 6.42 11.39
N ALA A 18 -24.39 5.93 10.17
CA ALA A 18 -23.50 4.83 9.89
C ALA A 18 -22.07 5.38 9.89
N TYR A 19 -21.25 4.95 10.85
CA TYR A 19 -19.82 5.23 10.83
C TYR A 19 -19.16 4.31 9.81
N ALA A 20 -18.33 4.87 8.91
CA ALA A 20 -17.50 4.07 8.03
C ALA A 20 -16.51 3.24 8.86
N GLN A 21 -16.29 1.98 8.47
CA GLN A 21 -15.25 1.14 9.06
C GLN A 21 -13.93 1.43 8.32
N THR A 22 -13.24 2.46 8.79
CA THR A 22 -12.00 2.94 8.18
C THR A 22 -10.80 2.29 8.86
N ILE A 23 -9.66 2.31 8.18
CA ILE A 23 -8.40 1.97 8.83
C ILE A 23 -8.10 3.02 9.92
N ASN A 24 -7.32 2.64 10.92
CA ASN A 24 -6.84 3.53 11.96
C ASN A 24 -5.31 3.64 11.83
N ILE A 25 -4.83 4.85 11.62
CA ILE A 25 -3.42 5.13 11.36
C ILE A 25 -2.76 5.69 12.61
N ASN A 26 -1.60 5.13 12.96
CA ASN A 26 -0.87 5.44 14.19
C ASN A 26 -1.80 5.50 15.43
N PRO A 27 -2.65 4.47 15.66
CA PRO A 27 -3.61 4.45 16.76
C PRO A 27 -2.94 4.74 18.11
N GLY A 28 -3.59 5.58 18.90
CA GLY A 28 -3.18 5.86 20.27
C GLY A 28 -3.26 4.60 21.13
N GLY A 29 -2.14 4.23 21.77
CA GLY A 29 -2.03 3.04 22.61
C GLY A 29 -1.22 1.89 21.99
N ASP A 30 -1.00 1.91 20.67
CA ASP A 30 -0.13 0.96 19.99
C ASP A 30 1.31 1.52 19.95
N PRO A 31 2.31 0.79 20.49
CA PRO A 31 3.70 1.25 20.49
C PRO A 31 4.27 1.44 19.07
N GLU A 32 3.79 0.65 18.09
CA GLU A 32 4.15 0.71 16.68
C GLU A 32 3.90 2.09 16.07
N SER A 33 2.88 2.81 16.53
CA SER A 33 2.53 4.16 16.07
C SER A 33 3.68 5.17 16.19
N SER A 34 4.61 4.94 17.14
CA SER A 34 5.76 5.81 17.41
C SER A 34 7.09 5.29 16.87
N MET A 35 7.10 4.11 16.24
CA MET A 35 8.32 3.49 15.73
C MET A 35 8.87 4.25 14.52
N THR A 36 10.20 4.18 14.34
CA THR A 36 10.85 4.57 13.09
C THR A 36 10.49 3.61 11.97
N LEU A 37 10.72 3.99 10.71
CA LEU A 37 10.48 3.10 9.58
C LEU A 37 11.31 1.81 9.71
N ASP A 38 12.59 1.89 10.06
CA ASP A 38 13.43 0.71 10.29
C ASP A 38 12.85 -0.24 11.35
N GLN A 39 12.33 0.32 12.45
CA GLN A 39 11.69 -0.46 13.52
C GLN A 39 10.36 -1.09 13.07
N LEU A 40 9.56 -0.41 12.25
CA LEU A 40 8.34 -0.98 11.68
C LEU A 40 8.66 -2.12 10.72
N ILE A 41 9.75 -2.00 9.96
CA ILE A 41 10.22 -3.05 9.07
C ILE A 41 10.62 -4.28 9.88
N GLU A 42 11.49 -4.11 10.87
CA GLU A 42 11.95 -5.20 11.72
C GLU A 42 10.80 -5.86 12.50
N ASN A 43 9.99 -5.07 13.22
CA ASN A 43 9.06 -5.58 14.23
C ASN A 43 7.65 -5.86 13.70
N VAL A 44 7.22 -5.19 12.62
CA VAL A 44 5.84 -5.30 12.11
C VAL A 44 5.82 -6.02 10.76
N PHE A 45 6.53 -5.51 9.76
CA PHE A 45 6.48 -6.06 8.41
C PHE A 45 7.09 -7.47 8.35
N LEU A 46 8.29 -7.62 8.92
CA LEU A 46 9.05 -8.86 8.90
C LEU A 46 8.72 -9.78 10.08
N GLY A 47 8.61 -9.23 11.30
CA GLY A 47 8.03 -9.88 12.50
C GLY A 47 8.65 -11.25 12.87
N THR A 48 9.96 -11.38 12.74
CA THR A 48 10.66 -12.61 12.31
C THR A 48 10.57 -13.87 13.20
N SER A 49 10.36 -15.02 12.54
CA SER A 49 10.85 -16.34 12.98
C SER A 49 11.46 -17.20 11.86
N CYS A 50 11.35 -16.79 10.58
CA CYS A 50 11.65 -17.64 9.41
C CYS A 50 12.76 -17.10 8.48
N ALA A 51 13.36 -15.96 8.82
CA ALA A 51 14.52 -15.39 8.13
C ALA A 51 15.31 -14.54 9.13
N THR A 52 16.63 -14.48 8.96
CA THR A 52 17.45 -13.48 9.65
C THR A 52 17.51 -12.23 8.81
N VAL A 53 17.24 -11.07 9.41
CA VAL A 53 17.23 -9.78 8.72
C VAL A 53 18.32 -8.89 9.30
N SER A 54 18.98 -8.13 8.44
CA SER A 54 20.04 -7.21 8.82
C SER A 54 20.10 -6.02 7.86
N ASN A 55 20.93 -5.02 8.19
CA ASN A 55 21.21 -3.87 7.33
C ASN A 55 19.95 -3.14 6.85
N ILE A 56 18.95 -3.03 7.73
CA ILE A 56 17.74 -2.25 7.44
C ILE A 56 18.15 -0.78 7.36
N THR A 57 17.83 -0.15 6.24
CA THR A 57 17.97 1.29 6.02
C THR A 57 16.71 1.83 5.37
N SER A 58 16.41 3.09 5.62
CA SER A 58 15.27 3.75 4.99
C SER A 58 15.58 5.18 4.58
N ILE A 59 14.95 5.59 3.48
CA ILE A 59 14.86 6.98 3.05
C ILE A 59 13.38 7.34 3.15
N SER A 60 13.06 8.26 4.06
CA SER A 60 11.70 8.75 4.28
C SER A 60 11.72 10.25 4.53
N TYR A 61 10.55 10.88 4.36
CA TYR A 61 10.38 12.30 4.67
C TYR A 61 9.57 12.43 5.96
N SER A 62 10.04 13.27 6.89
CA SER A 62 9.43 13.45 8.24
C SER A 62 8.92 14.87 8.47
N ASN A 63 8.82 15.68 7.42
CA ASN A 63 8.21 17.00 7.47
C ASN A 63 7.25 17.20 6.30
N VAL A 64 6.45 16.17 6.01
CA VAL A 64 5.40 16.27 4.99
C VAL A 64 4.34 17.26 5.51
N GLU A 65 3.83 18.10 4.61
CA GLU A 65 2.72 19.01 4.87
C GLU A 65 1.49 18.52 4.13
N TYR A 66 0.31 18.64 4.74
CA TYR A 66 -0.96 18.34 4.08
C TYR A 66 -2.10 19.22 4.63
N PHE A 67 -3.16 19.39 3.85
CA PHE A 67 -4.40 19.99 4.29
C PHE A 67 -5.32 18.94 4.92
N ASP A 68 -5.80 19.18 6.13
CA ASP A 68 -6.87 18.36 6.69
C ASP A 68 -8.21 18.60 5.96
N ALA A 69 -9.24 17.81 6.29
CA ALA A 69 -10.57 17.95 5.70
C ALA A 69 -11.25 19.32 5.98
N ALA A 70 -10.70 20.13 6.88
CA ALA A 70 -11.12 21.50 7.17
C ALA A 70 -10.20 22.55 6.52
N PHE A 71 -9.30 22.14 5.62
CA PHE A 71 -8.31 22.97 4.92
C PHE A 71 -7.31 23.68 5.86
N ASN A 72 -7.03 23.10 7.02
CA ASN A 72 -5.93 23.57 7.87
C ASN A 72 -4.63 22.89 7.44
N ILE A 73 -3.53 23.64 7.46
CA ILE A 73 -2.19 23.09 7.22
C ILE A 73 -1.77 22.27 8.44
N VAL A 74 -1.47 21.00 8.21
CA VAL A 74 -0.82 20.09 9.14
C VAL A 74 0.63 19.90 8.69
N THR A 75 1.57 19.90 9.63
CA THR A 75 3.01 19.81 9.35
C THR A 75 3.69 18.80 10.26
N GLY A 76 4.91 18.39 9.92
CA GLY A 76 5.69 17.44 10.71
C GLY A 76 5.23 15.98 10.56
N GLU A 77 4.51 15.67 9.48
CA GLU A 77 4.04 14.32 9.18
C GLU A 77 5.11 13.48 8.49
N ARG A 78 4.90 12.17 8.53
CA ARG A 78 5.83 11.17 7.99
C ARG A 78 5.28 10.55 6.72
N SER A 79 6.17 10.24 5.78
CA SER A 79 5.84 9.49 4.54
C SER A 79 5.62 7.99 4.78
N TYR A 80 5.48 7.58 6.04
CA TYR A 80 5.19 6.21 6.45
C TYR A 80 4.36 6.18 7.74
N ALA A 81 3.61 5.10 7.95
CA ALA A 81 2.83 4.92 9.17
C ALA A 81 2.52 3.46 9.48
N TYR A 82 2.18 3.17 10.73
CA TYR A 82 1.54 1.92 11.12
C TYR A 82 0.02 2.05 10.98
N PHE A 83 -0.67 1.00 10.53
CA PHE A 83 -2.13 0.97 10.51
C PHE A 83 -2.70 -0.30 11.14
N THR A 84 -3.90 -0.16 11.68
CA THR A 84 -4.78 -1.27 12.07
C THR A 84 -6.13 -1.13 11.39
N ASN A 85 -6.86 -2.23 11.29
CA ASN A 85 -8.17 -2.29 10.69
C ASN A 85 -8.95 -3.46 11.32
N THR A 86 -10.18 -3.16 11.76
CA THR A 86 -11.12 -4.15 12.29
C THR A 86 -12.33 -4.33 11.37
N GLY A 87 -12.40 -3.55 10.29
CA GLY A 87 -13.49 -3.57 9.32
C GLY A 87 -13.31 -4.60 8.21
N THR A 88 -14.42 -4.98 7.59
CA THR A 88 -14.43 -5.99 6.51
C THR A 88 -14.19 -5.42 5.12
N ASN A 89 -14.18 -4.08 4.97
CA ASN A 89 -14.11 -3.40 3.68
C ASN A 89 -12.67 -3.19 3.19
N PHE A 90 -11.68 -3.49 4.03
CA PHE A 90 -10.25 -3.42 3.72
C PHE A 90 -9.60 -4.79 4.01
N PRO A 91 -8.84 -5.36 3.05
CA PRO A 91 -8.41 -6.76 3.14
C PRO A 91 -7.24 -7.00 4.11
N LEU A 92 -6.63 -5.94 4.65
CA LEU A 92 -5.51 -6.02 5.57
C LEU A 92 -5.98 -5.60 6.97
N ASN A 93 -5.65 -6.40 8.00
CA ASN A 93 -6.04 -6.11 9.38
C ASN A 93 -5.05 -5.20 10.10
N ARG A 94 -3.77 -5.22 9.70
CA ARG A 94 -2.71 -4.35 10.20
C ARG A 94 -1.49 -4.40 9.30
N GLY A 95 -0.64 -3.39 9.39
CA GLY A 95 0.54 -3.32 8.54
C GLY A 95 1.24 -1.97 8.56
N LEU A 96 2.06 -1.78 7.53
CA LEU A 96 2.82 -0.56 7.28
C LEU A 96 2.25 0.14 6.04
N ILE A 97 2.29 1.47 6.04
CA ILE A 97 2.04 2.33 4.89
C ILE A 97 3.38 2.94 4.49
N LEU A 98 3.72 2.88 3.21
CA LEU A 98 4.70 3.78 2.59
C LEU A 98 3.92 4.68 1.64
N SER A 99 4.15 5.99 1.68
CA SER A 99 3.41 6.98 0.91
C SER A 99 4.34 7.97 0.23
N THR A 100 3.85 8.59 -0.82
CA THR A 100 4.46 9.75 -1.48
C THR A 100 3.97 11.09 -0.92
N GLY A 101 3.02 11.05 0.02
CA GLY A 101 2.57 12.18 0.81
C GLY A 101 2.58 11.88 2.31
N ALA A 102 1.69 12.54 3.07
CA ALA A 102 1.54 12.29 4.49
C ALA A 102 0.83 10.95 4.73
N ALA A 103 1.50 9.95 5.28
CA ALA A 103 0.91 8.62 5.48
C ALA A 103 -0.27 8.62 6.46
N THR A 104 -0.37 9.63 7.34
CA THR A 104 -1.54 9.84 8.21
C THR A 104 -2.78 10.30 7.46
N ALA A 105 -2.61 10.95 6.30
CA ALA A 105 -3.71 11.35 5.45
C ALA A 105 -4.35 10.19 4.69
N SER A 106 -3.72 9.00 4.65
CA SER A 106 -4.32 7.81 4.06
C SER A 106 -5.57 7.30 4.80
N GLN A 107 -5.87 7.83 6.00
CA GLN A 107 -6.97 7.38 6.85
C GLN A 107 -8.32 7.78 6.26
N GLY A 108 -9.21 6.80 6.02
CA GLY A 108 -10.57 7.08 5.58
C GLY A 108 -11.47 7.69 6.68
N ALA A 109 -12.72 8.03 6.37
CA ALA A 109 -13.38 7.80 5.10
C ALA A 109 -12.96 8.84 4.08
N ASN A 110 -12.89 8.42 2.81
CA ASN A 110 -12.60 9.33 1.72
C ASN A 110 -13.67 10.44 1.65
N SER A 111 -13.31 11.61 2.16
CA SER A 111 -14.23 12.72 2.40
C SER A 111 -14.16 13.79 1.31
N ILE A 112 -13.10 13.79 0.52
CA ILE A 112 -12.80 14.78 -0.52
C ILE A 112 -12.16 14.03 -1.69
N PHE A 113 -12.70 14.20 -2.90
CA PHE A 113 -12.23 13.53 -4.10
C PHE A 113 -10.85 14.04 -4.52
N GLY A 114 -9.92 13.13 -4.84
CA GLY A 114 -8.58 13.46 -5.31
C GLY A 114 -7.75 14.19 -4.27
N PHE A 115 -7.94 13.82 -3.00
CA PHE A 115 -7.40 14.60 -1.90
C PHE A 115 -6.94 13.71 -0.74
N THR A 116 -5.63 13.55 -0.62
CA THR A 116 -4.93 13.24 0.64
C THR A 116 -4.31 14.50 1.25
N GLY A 117 -4.46 15.65 0.60
CA GLY A 117 -4.16 16.95 1.16
C GLY A 117 -2.72 17.40 0.96
N SER A 118 -1.81 16.57 0.45
CA SER A 118 -0.43 16.99 0.15
C SER A 118 -0.27 17.56 -1.26
N GLU A 119 -1.36 17.78 -2.00
CA GLU A 119 -1.32 18.11 -3.42
C GLU A 119 -0.56 19.43 -3.69
N GLY A 120 0.71 19.31 -4.11
CA GLY A 120 1.59 20.46 -4.34
C GLY A 120 1.99 21.24 -3.08
N MET A 121 1.87 20.63 -1.90
CA MET A 121 2.28 21.22 -0.62
C MET A 121 3.73 20.90 -0.26
N GLY A 122 4.42 21.89 0.34
CA GLY A 122 5.81 21.73 0.75
C GLY A 122 6.78 21.52 -0.41
N PRO A 123 8.08 21.36 -0.13
CA PRO A 123 9.05 20.98 -1.15
C PRO A 123 8.90 19.49 -1.49
N ALA A 124 8.89 19.16 -2.78
CA ALA A 124 9.10 17.78 -3.22
C ALA A 124 10.43 17.24 -2.65
N TRP A 125 10.46 15.96 -2.30
CA TRP A 125 11.72 15.29 -1.97
C TRP A 125 12.18 14.35 -3.09
N SER A 126 13.42 13.89 -3.00
CA SER A 126 14.06 13.12 -4.07
C SER A 126 13.29 11.85 -4.40
N GLY A 127 13.19 11.55 -5.70
CA GLY A 127 12.69 10.27 -6.18
C GLY A 127 13.72 9.14 -6.15
N ASP A 128 13.44 8.09 -6.92
CA ASP A 128 14.26 6.88 -7.02
C ASP A 128 14.57 6.49 -8.47
N THR A 129 15.85 6.23 -8.75
CA THR A 129 16.35 5.95 -10.10
C THR A 129 16.00 4.57 -10.63
N ASP A 130 15.88 3.57 -9.76
CA ASP A 130 15.50 2.22 -10.17
C ASP A 130 14.01 2.18 -10.52
N LEU A 131 13.16 2.74 -9.66
CA LEU A 131 11.73 2.86 -9.93
C LEU A 131 11.46 3.68 -11.20
N LYS A 132 12.19 4.79 -11.39
CA LYS A 132 12.15 5.56 -12.62
C LYS A 132 12.43 4.70 -13.85
N THR A 133 13.50 3.89 -13.80
CA THR A 133 13.90 3.03 -14.93
C THR A 133 12.87 1.93 -15.20
N ILE A 134 12.28 1.32 -14.15
CA ILE A 134 11.19 0.34 -14.28
C ILE A 134 10.00 0.94 -15.03
N LEU A 135 9.57 2.15 -14.64
CA LEU A 135 8.41 2.80 -15.23
C LEU A 135 8.71 3.35 -16.64
N ASP A 136 9.86 3.99 -16.85
CA ASP A 136 10.30 4.43 -18.19
C ASP A 136 10.35 3.26 -19.20
N ASN A 137 10.87 2.10 -18.79
CA ASN A 137 10.90 0.91 -19.64
C ASN A 137 9.48 0.39 -19.95
N ARG A 138 8.54 0.53 -19.01
CA ARG A 138 7.15 0.10 -19.20
C ARG A 138 6.41 1.02 -20.19
N PHE A 139 6.58 2.31 -20.05
CA PHE A 139 5.75 3.29 -20.74
C PHE A 139 6.42 3.90 -21.98
N GLY A 140 7.73 3.70 -22.15
CA GLY A 140 8.47 4.13 -23.34
C GLY A 140 8.73 5.64 -23.36
N ASP A 141 8.74 6.27 -22.20
CA ASP A 141 8.96 7.70 -21.97
C ASP A 141 10.06 7.92 -20.91
N ASN A 142 10.23 9.15 -20.45
CA ASN A 142 11.30 9.53 -19.54
C ASN A 142 10.80 10.61 -18.57
N GLN A 143 10.24 10.17 -17.43
CA GLN A 143 9.69 11.07 -16.42
C GLN A 143 10.45 10.96 -15.11
N VAL A 144 10.65 12.08 -14.43
CA VAL A 144 11.28 12.05 -13.10
C VAL A 144 10.35 11.36 -12.11
N THR A 145 10.96 10.69 -11.12
CA THR A 145 10.26 10.29 -9.91
C THR A 145 10.54 11.31 -8.83
N GLU A 146 9.57 11.56 -7.96
CA GLU A 146 9.64 12.48 -6.83
C GLU A 146 8.99 11.84 -5.61
N ASN A 147 9.20 12.43 -4.44
CA ASN A 147 8.58 12.00 -3.20
C ASN A 147 8.76 10.51 -2.85
N ALA A 148 9.96 9.96 -3.09
CA ALA A 148 10.19 8.54 -2.84
C ALA A 148 10.24 8.21 -1.34
N THR A 149 9.53 7.14 -0.95
CA THR A 149 9.75 6.45 0.33
C THR A 149 10.38 5.10 0.04
N VAL A 150 11.59 4.89 0.56
CA VAL A 150 12.45 3.73 0.26
C VAL A 150 12.80 2.99 1.55
N VAL A 151 12.78 1.67 1.47
CA VAL A 151 13.31 0.77 2.50
C VAL A 151 14.20 -0.26 1.84
N GLU A 152 15.37 -0.50 2.42
CA GLU A 152 16.28 -1.55 2.00
C GLU A 152 16.64 -2.44 3.19
N PHE A 153 16.80 -3.74 2.96
CA PHE A 153 17.28 -4.67 3.98
C PHE A 153 17.86 -5.93 3.34
N ASP A 154 18.78 -6.56 4.08
CA ASP A 154 19.27 -7.89 3.74
C ASP A 154 18.50 -8.95 4.51
N PHE A 155 18.24 -10.09 3.88
CA PHE A 155 17.65 -11.24 4.55
C PHE A 155 18.28 -12.55 4.10
N VAL A 156 18.31 -13.52 5.03
CA VAL A 156 18.69 -14.91 4.77
C VAL A 156 17.46 -15.78 5.06
N PRO A 157 16.80 -16.33 4.01
CA PRO A 157 15.59 -17.13 4.17
C PRO A 157 15.93 -18.54 4.69
N LEU A 158 15.02 -19.12 5.48
CA LEU A 158 15.10 -20.53 5.91
C LEU A 158 14.31 -21.49 5.00
N ASP A 159 13.44 -20.95 4.14
CA ASP A 159 12.65 -21.70 3.17
C ASP A 159 13.09 -21.35 1.73
N THR A 160 12.58 -22.12 0.77
CA THR A 160 12.80 -22.01 -0.67
C THR A 160 11.95 -20.93 -1.34
N ASN A 161 11.07 -20.27 -0.60
CA ASN A 161 10.21 -19.21 -1.10
C ASN A 161 9.90 -18.18 0.00
N PHE A 162 9.62 -16.95 -0.39
CA PHE A 162 9.03 -15.91 0.46
C PHE A 162 7.88 -15.24 -0.28
N SER A 163 6.98 -14.60 0.46
CA SER A 163 5.87 -13.86 -0.12
C SER A 163 5.53 -12.62 0.69
N PHE A 164 5.15 -11.52 0.03
CA PHE A 164 4.65 -10.31 0.66
C PHE A 164 3.27 -9.98 0.12
N GLU A 165 2.32 -9.75 1.03
CA GLU A 165 0.97 -9.31 0.68
C GLU A 165 0.88 -7.79 0.78
N TYR A 166 0.38 -7.15 -0.28
CA TYR A 166 0.31 -5.69 -0.39
C TYR A 166 -0.83 -5.24 -1.29
N LEU A 167 -1.21 -3.97 -1.18
CA LEU A 167 -2.07 -3.28 -2.14
C LEU A 167 -1.54 -1.88 -2.41
N PHE A 168 -1.80 -1.38 -3.61
CA PHE A 168 -1.42 -0.04 -4.04
C PHE A 168 -2.67 0.83 -4.15
N ALA A 169 -2.58 2.10 -3.76
CA ALA A 169 -3.67 3.07 -3.75
C ALA A 169 -3.17 4.43 -4.22
N SER A 170 -4.04 5.24 -4.82
CA SER A 170 -3.68 6.53 -5.38
C SER A 170 -4.89 7.46 -5.50
N ASP A 171 -4.64 8.76 -5.40
CA ASP A 171 -5.61 9.82 -5.71
C ASP A 171 -5.69 10.15 -7.19
N GLU A 172 -4.69 9.77 -8.00
CA GLU A 172 -4.73 9.92 -9.45
C GLU A 172 -5.88 9.13 -10.10
N TYR A 173 -6.36 8.07 -9.42
CA TYR A 173 -7.46 7.27 -9.94
C TYR A 173 -8.73 8.10 -10.14
N LYS A 174 -9.28 8.08 -11.36
CA LYS A 174 -10.48 8.81 -11.79
C LYS A 174 -10.34 10.33 -11.84
N GLU A 175 -9.17 10.86 -11.52
CA GLU A 175 -8.86 12.27 -11.69
C GLU A 175 -8.42 12.50 -13.14
N ALA A 176 -9.20 13.30 -13.89
CA ALA A 176 -8.95 13.63 -15.29
C ALA A 176 -8.49 12.42 -16.16
N ASP A 177 -7.36 12.58 -16.87
CA ASP A 177 -6.70 11.57 -17.68
C ASP A 177 -5.38 11.08 -17.07
N TYR A 178 -5.11 11.34 -15.78
CA TYR A 178 -3.83 11.04 -15.13
C TYR A 178 -3.43 9.58 -15.32
N GLU A 179 -4.38 8.65 -15.21
CA GLU A 179 -4.20 7.20 -15.42
C GLU A 179 -3.65 6.77 -16.79
N CYS A 180 -3.59 7.65 -17.80
CA CYS A 180 -2.91 7.39 -19.09
C CYS A 180 -2.10 8.58 -19.59
N SER A 181 -1.90 9.58 -18.73
CA SER A 181 -0.97 10.65 -18.96
C SER A 181 0.46 10.18 -18.71
N THR A 182 1.41 11.11 -18.69
CA THR A 182 2.78 10.84 -18.23
C THR A 182 2.91 10.75 -16.71
N VAL A 183 1.84 11.05 -15.96
CA VAL A 183 1.78 10.95 -14.51
C VAL A 183 1.33 9.54 -14.13
N GLN A 184 2.25 8.77 -13.55
CA GLN A 184 2.08 7.32 -13.40
C GLN A 184 2.86 6.82 -12.19
N ASP A 185 2.37 7.17 -11.01
CA ASP A 185 2.97 6.72 -9.75
C ASP A 185 3.13 5.21 -9.73
N GLY A 186 4.16 4.75 -9.03
CA GLY A 186 4.51 3.33 -9.08
C GLY A 186 5.14 2.81 -7.80
N PHE A 187 5.12 1.48 -7.69
CA PHE A 187 5.70 0.76 -6.59
C PHE A 187 6.52 -0.44 -7.08
N ALA A 188 7.66 -0.70 -6.45
CA ALA A 188 8.52 -1.83 -6.77
C ALA A 188 9.04 -2.55 -5.51
N PHE A 189 9.16 -3.88 -5.64
CA PHE A 189 9.99 -4.73 -4.79
C PHE A 189 11.18 -5.18 -5.64
N ILE A 190 12.37 -4.66 -5.38
CA ILE A 190 13.57 -4.98 -6.16
C ILE A 190 14.40 -5.97 -5.35
N LEU A 191 14.47 -7.21 -5.84
CA LEU A 191 15.23 -8.30 -5.23
C LEU A 191 16.58 -8.44 -5.92
N THR A 192 17.65 -8.55 -5.14
CA THR A 192 18.97 -8.95 -5.62
C THR A 192 19.48 -10.14 -4.81
N GLY A 193 20.18 -11.07 -5.46
CA GLY A 193 20.81 -12.19 -4.78
C GLY A 193 21.10 -13.37 -5.71
N PRO A 194 21.59 -14.50 -5.17
CA PRO A 194 21.92 -15.68 -5.96
C PRO A 194 20.72 -16.19 -6.76
N GLY A 195 20.94 -16.40 -8.06
CA GLY A 195 19.92 -16.92 -8.98
C GLY A 195 18.90 -15.88 -9.47
N VAL A 196 18.97 -14.64 -8.98
CA VAL A 196 18.09 -13.56 -9.45
C VAL A 196 18.70 -12.92 -10.70
N VAL A 197 17.91 -12.87 -11.78
CA VAL A 197 18.31 -12.24 -13.04
C VAL A 197 17.81 -10.80 -13.03
N ASN A 198 18.72 -9.85 -13.26
CA ASN A 198 18.39 -8.42 -13.24
C ASN A 198 17.44 -8.04 -14.39
N ASP A 199 16.51 -7.14 -14.10
CA ASP A 199 15.71 -6.49 -15.12
C ASP A 199 16.54 -5.44 -15.88
N PRO A 200 16.18 -5.10 -17.13
CA PRO A 200 16.95 -4.14 -17.93
C PRO A 200 17.12 -2.78 -17.23
N GLY A 201 18.37 -2.38 -17.03
CA GLY A 201 18.72 -1.03 -16.55
C GLY A 201 18.73 -0.85 -15.03
N ILE A 202 18.37 -1.87 -14.24
CA ILE A 202 18.44 -1.82 -12.76
C ILE A 202 19.32 -2.93 -12.20
N THR A 203 19.76 -2.78 -10.95
CA THR A 203 20.46 -3.85 -10.22
C THR A 203 19.45 -4.62 -9.37
N GLY A 204 18.94 -5.71 -9.93
CA GLY A 204 17.96 -6.59 -9.29
C GLY A 204 16.75 -6.83 -10.18
N LYS A 205 15.77 -7.55 -9.64
CA LYS A 205 14.52 -7.88 -10.32
C LYS A 205 13.34 -7.27 -9.58
N ASN A 206 12.47 -6.56 -10.28
CA ASN A 206 11.18 -6.17 -9.73
C ASN A 206 10.30 -7.42 -9.59
N ILE A 207 9.81 -7.68 -8.38
CA ILE A 207 8.85 -8.77 -8.08
C ILE A 207 7.46 -8.23 -7.69
N ALA A 208 7.28 -6.90 -7.67
CA ALA A 208 5.96 -6.25 -7.59
C ALA A 208 5.34 -6.18 -8.99
N LEU A 209 4.97 -7.34 -9.53
CA LEU A 209 4.46 -7.49 -10.89
C LEU A 209 3.03 -8.04 -10.88
N LEU A 210 2.28 -7.73 -11.94
CA LEU A 210 1.01 -8.39 -12.20
C LEU A 210 1.21 -9.88 -12.49
N ALA A 211 0.10 -10.61 -12.58
CA ALA A 211 0.10 -12.05 -12.82
C ALA A 211 0.79 -12.49 -14.13
N ASP A 212 1.00 -11.57 -15.08
CA ASP A 212 1.77 -11.82 -16.31
C ASP A 212 3.29 -11.90 -16.06
N GLY A 213 3.76 -11.53 -14.87
CA GLY A 213 5.15 -11.59 -14.47
C GLY A 213 6.06 -10.58 -15.17
N VAL A 214 5.50 -9.54 -15.81
CA VAL A 214 6.28 -8.50 -16.51
C VAL A 214 5.71 -7.08 -16.36
N THR A 215 4.41 -6.92 -16.08
CA THR A 215 3.79 -5.61 -15.93
C THR A 215 4.00 -5.08 -14.50
N PRO A 216 4.66 -3.93 -14.30
CA PRO A 216 4.86 -3.36 -12.97
C PRO A 216 3.56 -2.76 -12.41
N VAL A 217 3.48 -2.64 -11.08
CA VAL A 217 2.39 -1.94 -10.39
C VAL A 217 2.56 -0.44 -10.53
N SER A 218 1.58 0.20 -11.16
CA SER A 218 1.49 1.66 -11.32
C SER A 218 0.03 2.05 -11.54
N VAL A 219 -0.31 3.31 -11.31
CA VAL A 219 -1.61 3.90 -11.68
C VAL A 219 -1.93 3.60 -13.16
N GLY A 220 -0.95 3.79 -14.05
CA GLY A 220 -1.13 3.60 -15.50
C GLY A 220 -1.26 2.14 -15.96
N THR A 221 -0.96 1.16 -15.10
CA THR A 221 -1.11 -0.26 -15.45
C THR A 221 -2.36 -0.90 -14.86
N ILE A 222 -3.04 -0.25 -13.90
CA ILE A 222 -4.19 -0.80 -13.19
C ILE A 222 -5.25 0.29 -12.99
N HIS A 223 -6.16 0.44 -13.94
CA HIS A 223 -7.24 1.42 -13.85
C HIS A 223 -8.48 0.98 -14.64
N ASN A 224 -9.64 1.56 -14.30
CA ASN A 224 -10.91 1.30 -15.00
C ASN A 224 -11.56 2.60 -15.52
N ASN A 225 -10.78 3.63 -15.85
CA ASN A 225 -11.29 4.91 -16.36
C ASN A 225 -11.54 4.90 -17.87
N THR A 226 -12.61 4.25 -18.30
CA THR A 226 -12.97 4.21 -19.72
C THR A 226 -13.53 5.52 -20.27
N ALA A 227 -13.83 6.52 -19.43
CA ALA A 227 -14.47 7.76 -19.85
C ALA A 227 -13.46 8.80 -20.36
N MET A 228 -12.34 8.94 -19.65
CA MET A 228 -11.27 9.89 -19.99
C MET A 228 -9.97 9.17 -20.38
N CYS A 229 -9.88 7.85 -20.15
CA CYS A 229 -8.64 7.10 -20.26
C CYS A 229 -8.86 5.68 -20.82
N ALA A 230 -9.29 5.61 -22.08
CA ALA A 230 -9.56 4.34 -22.76
C ALA A 230 -8.36 3.86 -23.60
N PRO A 231 -8.10 2.53 -23.64
CA PRO A 231 -8.81 1.47 -22.94
C PRO A 231 -8.35 1.33 -21.47
N ALA A 232 -9.25 0.85 -20.61
CA ALA A 232 -8.90 0.46 -19.24
C ALA A 232 -7.78 -0.60 -19.23
N GLN A 233 -6.82 -0.44 -18.32
CA GLN A 233 -5.75 -1.42 -18.10
C GLN A 233 -6.04 -2.26 -16.86
N ASN A 234 -6.14 -3.58 -17.02
CA ASN A 234 -6.35 -4.53 -15.93
C ASN A 234 -7.50 -4.18 -14.96
N PRO A 235 -8.72 -3.83 -15.44
CA PRO A 235 -9.80 -3.33 -14.58
C PRO A 235 -10.28 -4.33 -13.52
N GLY A 236 -10.05 -5.63 -13.71
CA GLY A 236 -10.37 -6.67 -12.72
C GLY A 236 -9.46 -6.66 -11.48
N LEU A 237 -8.34 -5.92 -11.53
CA LEU A 237 -7.42 -5.73 -10.42
C LEU A 237 -7.66 -4.40 -9.69
N TYR A 238 -8.61 -3.60 -10.15
CA TYR A 238 -8.91 -2.27 -9.62
C TYR A 238 -10.17 -2.28 -8.75
N VAL A 239 -10.10 -1.68 -7.57
CA VAL A 239 -11.22 -1.42 -6.68
C VAL A 239 -11.42 0.08 -6.57
N ASN A 240 -12.63 0.49 -6.92
CA ASN A 240 -12.98 1.88 -7.08
C ASN A 240 -13.76 2.42 -5.88
N TYR A 241 -13.42 3.63 -5.40
CA TYR A 241 -14.19 4.34 -4.40
C TYR A 241 -14.98 5.53 -4.98
N TYR A 242 -14.61 6.02 -6.17
CA TYR A 242 -15.27 7.12 -6.87
C TYR A 242 -15.69 6.82 -8.32
N THR A 243 -16.87 7.26 -8.70
CA THR A 243 -17.20 7.46 -10.12
C THR A 243 -16.43 8.66 -10.68
N ALA A 244 -16.18 8.65 -12.00
CA ALA A 244 -15.47 9.73 -12.68
C ALA A 244 -16.17 11.09 -12.44
N GLY A 245 -15.40 12.12 -12.05
CA GLY A 245 -15.92 13.47 -11.80
C GLY A 245 -16.48 13.71 -10.39
N GLY A 246 -16.08 12.92 -9.38
CA GLY A 246 -16.27 13.27 -7.96
C GLY A 246 -17.57 12.82 -7.27
N GLY A 247 -18.35 11.90 -7.87
CA GLY A 247 -19.44 11.19 -7.17
C GLY A 247 -19.00 9.78 -6.75
N GLY A 248 -19.45 9.18 -5.65
CA GLY A 248 -18.98 7.83 -5.27
C GLY A 248 -19.43 7.30 -3.90
N VAL A 249 -18.92 6.12 -3.51
CA VAL A 249 -19.13 5.49 -2.19
C VAL A 249 -18.08 5.96 -1.17
N ALA A 250 -17.40 7.06 -1.47
CA ALA A 250 -16.27 7.62 -0.74
C ALA A 250 -16.53 7.76 0.77
N ALA A 251 -17.76 8.14 1.13
CA ALA A 251 -18.22 8.21 2.52
C ALA A 251 -18.13 6.87 3.31
N THR A 252 -17.91 5.74 2.63
CA THR A 252 -17.70 4.41 3.23
C THR A 252 -16.37 3.77 2.85
N ALA A 253 -15.53 4.48 2.09
CA ALA A 253 -14.21 3.98 1.70
C ALA A 253 -13.33 3.81 2.96
N PRO A 254 -12.59 2.69 3.09
CA PRO A 254 -11.79 2.46 4.27
C PRO A 254 -10.53 3.34 4.34
N ILE A 255 -10.12 3.92 3.22
CA ILE A 255 -8.92 4.76 3.03
C ILE A 255 -9.31 6.04 2.29
N GLN A 256 -8.46 7.07 2.38
CA GLN A 256 -8.69 8.39 1.79
C GLN A 256 -8.41 8.46 0.27
N TYR A 257 -7.74 7.47 -0.32
CA TYR A 257 -7.45 7.45 -1.76
C TYR A 257 -8.68 7.21 -2.63
N ASN A 258 -8.67 7.75 -3.85
CA ASN A 258 -9.76 7.57 -4.83
C ASN A 258 -9.99 6.11 -5.28
N GLY A 259 -8.95 5.29 -5.24
CA GLY A 259 -9.02 3.87 -5.57
C GLY A 259 -7.83 3.08 -5.06
N ARG A 260 -7.90 1.76 -5.20
CA ARG A 260 -6.80 0.85 -4.89
C ARG A 260 -6.80 -0.37 -5.79
N THR A 261 -5.73 -1.14 -5.74
CA THR A 261 -5.67 -2.48 -6.32
C THR A 261 -6.38 -3.49 -5.41
N VAL A 262 -6.71 -4.66 -5.96
CA VAL A 262 -6.93 -5.88 -5.15
C VAL A 262 -5.67 -6.24 -4.37
N LEU A 263 -5.79 -7.19 -3.43
CA LEU A 263 -4.65 -7.70 -2.69
C LEU A 263 -3.71 -8.46 -3.64
N PHE A 264 -2.45 -8.06 -3.67
CA PHE A 264 -1.38 -8.72 -4.41
C PHE A 264 -0.47 -9.52 -3.49
N THR A 265 0.18 -10.52 -4.09
CA THR A 265 1.22 -11.31 -3.43
C THR A 265 2.47 -11.28 -4.30
N ALA A 266 3.48 -10.52 -3.89
CA ALA A 266 4.81 -10.59 -4.48
C ALA A 266 5.52 -11.82 -3.89
N SER A 267 6.13 -12.66 -4.72
CA SER A 267 6.87 -13.83 -4.23
C SER A 267 8.05 -14.16 -5.13
N HIS A 268 9.05 -14.85 -4.58
CA HIS A 268 10.20 -15.30 -5.34
C HIS A 268 10.82 -16.56 -4.74
N ALA A 269 11.20 -17.50 -5.61
CA ALA A 269 11.96 -18.66 -5.20
C ALA A 269 13.37 -18.22 -4.76
N VAL A 270 13.81 -18.71 -3.61
CA VAL A 270 15.09 -18.38 -3.00
C VAL A 270 15.81 -19.65 -2.56
N THR A 271 17.12 -19.56 -2.35
CA THR A 271 17.91 -20.65 -1.80
C THR A 271 18.06 -20.46 -0.29
N PRO A 272 17.58 -21.41 0.54
CA PRO A 272 17.76 -21.34 1.99
C PRO A 272 19.23 -21.10 2.37
N GLY A 273 19.46 -20.24 3.36
CA GLY A 273 20.80 -19.93 3.85
C GLY A 273 21.64 -19.00 2.95
N SER A 274 21.11 -18.54 1.82
CA SER A 274 21.77 -17.54 0.96
C SER A 274 21.34 -16.12 1.32
N SER A 275 22.23 -15.15 1.20
CA SER A 275 21.91 -13.74 1.45
C SER A 275 21.23 -13.13 0.23
N TYR A 276 20.12 -12.43 0.47
CA TYR A 276 19.39 -11.64 -0.52
C TYR A 276 19.26 -10.20 -0.01
N HIS A 277 19.14 -9.26 -0.94
CA HIS A 277 18.89 -7.86 -0.67
C HIS A 277 17.52 -7.47 -1.24
N MET A 278 16.70 -6.82 -0.44
CA MET A 278 15.36 -6.34 -0.82
C MET A 278 15.34 -4.82 -0.73
N LYS A 279 14.91 -4.18 -1.81
CA LYS A 279 14.54 -2.77 -1.85
C LYS A 279 13.04 -2.62 -2.11
N MET A 280 12.36 -1.84 -1.30
CA MET A 280 10.97 -1.43 -1.48
C MET A 280 10.94 0.05 -1.77
N VAL A 281 10.22 0.45 -2.81
CA VAL A 281 10.12 1.86 -3.17
C VAL A 281 8.77 2.20 -3.75
N ILE A 282 8.18 3.28 -3.25
CA ILE A 282 7.05 3.99 -3.86
C ILE A 282 7.51 5.43 -4.15
N ALA A 283 7.08 6.00 -5.26
CA ALA A 283 7.36 7.39 -5.63
C ALA A 283 6.28 7.93 -6.57
N ASP A 284 6.10 9.24 -6.55
CA ASP A 284 5.34 9.92 -7.59
C ASP A 284 6.14 9.88 -8.89
N ARG A 285 5.46 9.96 -10.03
CA ARG A 285 6.13 10.03 -11.34
C ARG A 285 5.45 11.01 -12.26
N GLY A 286 6.23 11.92 -12.86
CA GLY A 286 5.76 12.86 -13.88
C GLY A 286 5.16 14.14 -13.29
N ASP A 287 4.59 14.07 -12.10
CA ASP A 287 4.38 15.18 -11.18
C ASP A 287 4.58 14.71 -9.73
N ASN A 288 4.27 15.60 -8.79
CA ASN A 288 4.31 15.37 -7.34
C ASN A 288 3.02 15.88 -6.67
N ALA A 289 1.93 15.92 -7.45
CA ALA A 289 0.73 16.67 -7.12
C ALA A 289 -0.38 15.79 -6.54
N TYR A 290 -0.39 14.49 -6.77
CA TYR A 290 -1.35 13.57 -6.15
C TYR A 290 -0.59 12.46 -5.48
N ASP A 291 -1.03 12.07 -4.27
CA ASP A 291 -0.28 11.05 -3.55
C ASP A 291 -0.74 9.64 -3.91
N SER A 292 0.21 8.73 -3.72
CA SER A 292 0.02 7.29 -3.75
C SER A 292 0.52 6.65 -2.46
N ALA A 293 0.02 5.45 -2.17
CA ALA A 293 0.49 4.64 -1.07
C ALA A 293 0.50 3.15 -1.38
N VAL A 294 1.43 2.45 -0.76
CA VAL A 294 1.43 1.00 -0.64
C VAL A 294 1.13 0.62 0.80
N PHE A 295 0.16 -0.27 0.96
CA PHE A 295 -0.17 -0.87 2.25
C PHE A 295 0.40 -2.29 2.27
N LEU A 296 1.33 -2.52 3.18
CA LEU A 296 2.08 -3.74 3.35
C LEU A 296 1.52 -4.51 4.56
N LYS A 297 1.11 -5.76 4.37
CA LYS A 297 0.59 -6.58 5.47
C LYS A 297 1.68 -6.86 6.50
N ALA A 298 1.34 -6.79 7.79
CA ALA A 298 2.24 -7.19 8.87
C ALA A 298 2.54 -8.70 8.83
N SER A 299 3.77 -9.06 9.25
CA SER A 299 4.24 -10.44 9.46
C SER A 299 4.09 -11.33 8.22
N THR A 300 4.62 -10.88 7.08
CA THR A 300 4.45 -11.57 5.79
C THR A 300 5.45 -12.71 5.54
N ILE A 301 6.40 -12.97 6.44
CA ILE A 301 7.47 -13.93 6.14
C ILE A 301 7.03 -15.38 6.43
N VAL A 302 6.68 -16.05 5.33
CA VAL A 302 6.76 -17.50 5.09
C VAL A 302 5.60 -18.34 5.64
N THR A 303 4.87 -18.97 4.72
CA THR A 303 4.10 -20.19 5.03
C THR A 303 5.12 -21.32 5.11
N ILE A 304 5.46 -21.77 6.31
CA ILE A 304 6.36 -22.92 6.51
C ILE A 304 5.64 -24.17 5.99
N ASN A 305 6.00 -24.64 4.80
CA ASN A 305 5.72 -26.02 4.37
C ASN A 305 6.96 -26.88 4.66
N VAL A 306 7.38 -26.91 5.91
CA VAL A 306 8.43 -27.83 6.35
C VAL A 306 7.78 -29.21 6.49
N ASP A 307 7.97 -30.02 5.45
CA ASP A 307 7.77 -31.46 5.54
C ASP A 307 8.91 -32.03 6.40
N LEU A 308 8.63 -32.28 7.69
CA LEU A 308 9.55 -32.95 8.62
C LEU A 308 9.71 -34.45 8.32
N GLY A 309 9.15 -34.93 7.21
CA GLY A 309 8.97 -36.33 6.91
C GLY A 309 7.76 -36.93 7.63
N PRO A 310 7.45 -38.21 7.37
CA PRO A 310 6.38 -38.91 8.08
C PRO A 310 6.64 -38.98 9.59
N ASP A 311 5.57 -38.92 10.39
CA ASP A 311 5.61 -39.03 11.85
C ASP A 311 6.48 -40.22 12.30
N ARG A 312 7.49 -39.95 13.11
CA ARG A 312 8.31 -41.00 13.71
C ARG A 312 7.67 -41.43 15.03
N ASN A 313 7.02 -42.59 15.03
CA ASN A 313 6.62 -43.25 16.27
C ASN A 313 7.87 -43.61 17.08
N VAL A 314 8.06 -42.96 18.23
CA VAL A 314 9.06 -43.39 19.21
C VAL A 314 8.47 -44.62 19.90
N CYS A 315 9.02 -45.81 19.60
CA CYS A 315 8.73 -46.99 20.39
C CYS A 315 9.20 -46.72 21.82
N ILE A 316 8.26 -46.55 22.75
CA ILE A 316 8.54 -46.64 24.18
C ILE A 316 8.87 -48.11 24.41
N GLY A 317 10.13 -48.40 24.72
CA GLY A 317 10.58 -49.76 25.01
C GLY A 317 9.76 -50.36 26.15
N ASP A 318 9.42 -51.63 25.99
CA ASP A 318 8.76 -52.44 27.00
C ASP A 318 9.62 -52.46 28.30
N PHE A 319 9.00 -52.10 29.42
CA PHE A 319 9.46 -52.46 30.77
C PHE A 319 8.71 -53.70 31.25
#